data_AF-A0A851G1Z9-F1
#
_entry.id   AF-A0A851G1Z9-F1
#
_cell.length_a   1.000
_cell.length_b   1.000
_cell.length_c   1.000
_cell.angle_alpha   90.00
_cell.angle_beta   90.00
_cell.angle_gamma   90.00
#
_symmetry.space_group_name_H-M   'P 1'
#
loop_
_entity.id
_entity.type
_entity.pdbx_description
1 polymer ?
#
loop_
_entity_poly.entity_id
_entity_poly.type
_entity_poly.pdbx_seq_one_letter_code
_entity_poly.pdbx_strand_id
1 'polypeptide(L)'
;VLSLNKAEDAHNGYQSLLSEINNPNTNYILRTANRLYGEKTFEFLLSFIEWSEKSYHAGLEQTDFVHAWEDSRKQINGWVEERTEGE
;
A
#
# COMPACT_ATOMS: atom_id res chain seq x y z
N VAL A 1 -20.51 0.72 6.32
CA VAL A 1 -19.90 0.79 4.97
C VAL A 1 -18.92 -0.35 4.77
N LEU A 2 -17.78 -0.41 5.49
CA LEU A 2 -16.79 -1.50 5.34
C LEU A 2 -17.00 -2.71 6.28
N SER A 3 -17.97 -2.65 7.19
CA SER A 3 -18.32 -3.75 8.13
C SER A 3 -17.19 -4.26 9.04
N LEU A 4 -16.15 -3.43 9.28
CA LEU A 4 -15.00 -3.79 10.13
C LEU A 4 -15.36 -4.03 11.59
N ASN A 5 -16.52 -3.54 12.06
CA ASN A 5 -17.05 -3.82 13.39
C ASN A 5 -17.40 -5.31 13.63
N LYS A 6 -17.44 -6.12 12.57
CA LYS A 6 -17.61 -7.58 12.65
C LYS A 6 -16.27 -8.33 12.67
N ALA A 7 -15.17 -7.65 12.40
CA ALA A 7 -13.83 -8.21 12.49
C ALA A 7 -13.26 -7.84 13.86
N GLU A 8 -12.91 -8.86 14.65
CA GLU A 8 -12.31 -8.68 15.98
C GLU A 8 -10.96 -7.93 15.87
N ASP A 9 -10.18 -8.23 14.83
CA ASP A 9 -9.01 -7.47 14.41
C ASP A 9 -8.91 -7.46 12.88
N ALA A 10 -9.40 -6.37 12.28
CA ALA A 10 -9.38 -6.21 10.84
C ALA A 10 -7.95 -6.17 10.26
N HIS A 11 -6.99 -5.57 10.98
CA HIS A 11 -5.63 -5.37 10.48
C HIS A 11 -4.86 -6.68 10.41
N ASN A 12 -4.93 -7.50 11.46
CA ASN A 12 -4.31 -8.81 11.46
C ASN A 12 -4.97 -9.75 10.43
N GLY A 13 -6.29 -9.69 10.30
CA GLY A 13 -7.01 -10.44 9.26
C GLY A 13 -6.56 -10.07 7.84
N TYR A 14 -6.39 -8.78 7.56
CA TYR A 14 -5.85 -8.29 6.29
C TYR A 14 -4.41 -8.74 6.08
N GLN A 15 -3.55 -8.64 7.09
CA GLN A 15 -2.15 -9.07 6.98
C GLN A 15 -2.03 -10.55 6.58
N SER A 16 -2.81 -11.43 7.23
CA SER A 16 -2.86 -12.85 6.87
C SER A 16 -3.36 -13.06 5.44
N LEU A 17 -4.43 -12.35 5.04
CA LEU A 17 -4.95 -12.43 3.68
C LEU A 17 -3.92 -12.01 2.63
N LEU A 18 -3.22 -10.89 2.84
CA LEU A 18 -2.18 -10.43 1.92
C LEU A 18 -1.03 -11.43 1.79
N SER A 19 -0.68 -12.13 2.88
CA SER A 19 0.35 -13.17 2.89
C SER A 19 -0.05 -14.38 2.05
N GLU A 20 -1.32 -14.81 2.14
CA GLU A 20 -1.85 -15.91 1.33
C GLU A 20 -1.97 -15.54 -0.15
N ILE A 21 -2.49 -14.33 -0.45
CA ILE A 21 -2.63 -13.83 -1.83
C ILE A 21 -1.28 -13.74 -2.52
N ASN A 22 -0.27 -13.22 -1.83
CA ASN A 22 1.08 -13.01 -2.39
C ASN A 22 1.99 -14.24 -2.27
N ASN A 23 1.46 -15.42 -1.94
CA ASN A 23 2.26 -16.63 -1.79
C ASN A 23 2.89 -17.04 -3.15
N PRO A 24 4.25 -17.05 -3.25
CA PRO A 24 4.92 -17.40 -4.50
C PRO A 24 4.87 -18.90 -4.84
N ASN A 25 4.49 -19.75 -3.89
CA ASN A 25 4.47 -21.21 -4.04
C ASN A 25 3.12 -21.71 -4.58
N THR A 26 2.63 -21.10 -5.65
CA THR A 26 1.36 -21.46 -6.29
C THR A 26 1.57 -21.71 -7.79
N ASN A 27 0.60 -22.38 -8.43
CA ASN A 27 0.64 -22.69 -9.86
C ASN A 27 0.03 -21.57 -10.73
N TYR A 28 -0.12 -20.38 -10.17
CA TYR A 28 -0.71 -19.20 -10.82
C TYR A 28 0.03 -17.94 -10.36
N ILE A 29 -0.19 -16.83 -11.07
CA ILE A 29 0.26 -15.51 -10.60
C ILE A 29 -0.96 -14.80 -10.03
N LEU A 30 -0.90 -14.53 -8.73
CA LEU A 30 -1.83 -13.66 -8.04
C LEU A 30 -1.01 -12.76 -7.13
N ARG A 31 -1.27 -11.45 -7.20
CA ARG A 31 -0.52 -10.45 -6.45
C ARG A 31 -1.42 -9.31 -6.05
N THR A 32 -1.07 -8.69 -4.94
CA THR A 32 -1.63 -7.43 -4.47
C THR A 32 -0.50 -6.62 -3.84
N ALA A 33 -0.50 -5.31 -4.08
CA ALA A 33 0.49 -4.39 -3.55
C ALA A 33 -0.20 -3.16 -2.97
N ASN A 34 0.30 -2.66 -1.85
CA ASN A 34 -0.16 -1.44 -1.22
C ASN A 34 1.03 -0.49 -1.08
N ARG A 35 0.77 0.81 -1.12
CA ARG A 35 1.79 1.85 -0.87
C ARG A 35 1.11 3.10 -0.34
N LEU A 36 1.81 3.81 0.56
CA LEU A 36 1.42 5.15 0.98
C LEU A 36 2.23 6.18 0.19
N TYR A 37 1.56 7.18 -0.34
CA TYR A 37 2.20 8.36 -0.90
C TYR A 37 1.85 9.58 -0.06
N GLY A 38 2.87 10.27 0.44
CA GLY A 38 2.71 11.44 1.32
C GLY A 38 3.45 12.65 0.78
N GLU A 39 2.96 13.85 1.12
CA GLU A 39 3.69 15.09 0.86
C GLU A 39 5.00 15.08 1.64
N LYS A 40 6.12 15.37 0.98
CA LYS A 40 7.46 15.34 1.57
C LYS A 40 7.64 16.32 2.74
N THR A 41 6.89 17.42 2.76
CA THR A 41 6.93 18.38 3.88
C THR A 41 5.96 18.04 5.01
N PHE A 42 5.18 16.98 4.89
CA PHE A 42 4.25 16.53 5.93
C PHE A 42 4.89 15.47 6.82
N GLU A 43 4.82 15.68 8.12
CA GLU A 43 5.34 14.73 9.11
C GLU A 43 4.28 13.70 9.50
N PHE A 44 4.55 12.43 9.23
CA PHE A 44 3.72 11.31 9.66
C PHE A 44 4.21 10.76 10.99
N LEU A 45 3.28 10.28 11.81
CA LEU A 45 3.65 9.52 13.01
C LEU A 45 4.41 8.27 12.60
N LEU A 46 5.60 8.05 13.17
CA LEU A 46 6.41 6.86 12.88
C LEU A 46 5.63 5.58 13.16
N SER A 47 4.86 5.55 14.25
CA SER A 47 4.01 4.40 14.60
C SER A 47 2.95 4.08 13.55
N PHE A 48 2.44 5.09 12.83
CA PHE A 48 1.51 4.86 11.73
C PHE A 48 2.19 4.24 10.52
N ILE A 49 3.39 4.72 10.15
CA ILE A 49 4.18 4.16 9.05
C ILE A 49 4.54 2.69 9.35
N GLU A 50 5.05 2.42 10.57
CA GLU A 50 5.42 1.08 11.01
C GLU A 50 4.22 0.12 10.99
N TRP A 51 3.04 0.57 11.44
CA TRP A 51 1.82 -0.23 11.37
C TRP A 51 1.34 -0.46 9.94
N SER A 52 1.45 0.54 9.07
CA SER A 52 1.05 0.41 7.67
C SER A 52 1.93 -0.60 6.93
N GLU A 53 3.24 -0.52 7.13
CA GLU A 53 4.20 -1.49 6.61
C GLU A 53 3.89 -2.90 7.14
N LYS A 54 3.69 -3.04 8.46
CA LYS A 54 3.44 -4.35 9.08
C LYS A 54 2.13 -4.99 8.62
N SER A 55 1.03 -4.26 8.64
CA SER A 55 -0.31 -4.84 8.41
C SER A 55 -0.71 -4.88 6.95
N TYR A 56 -0.15 -4.01 6.12
CA TYR A 56 -0.55 -3.86 4.72
C TYR A 56 0.60 -4.02 3.72
N HIS A 57 1.84 -4.19 4.19
CA HIS A 57 3.05 -4.14 3.36
C HIS A 57 3.15 -2.82 2.58
N ALA A 58 2.70 -1.74 3.21
CA ALA A 58 2.54 -0.43 2.60
C ALA A 58 3.54 0.58 3.16
N GLY A 59 4.70 0.65 2.52
CA GLY A 59 5.72 1.64 2.86
C GLY A 59 5.30 3.06 2.47
N LEU A 60 5.80 4.06 3.20
CA LEU A 60 5.65 5.47 2.84
C LEU A 60 6.68 5.89 1.80
N GLU A 61 6.19 6.39 0.68
CA GLU A 61 6.97 7.11 -0.31
C GLU A 61 6.62 8.61 -0.24
N GLN A 62 7.63 9.44 0.04
CA GLN A 62 7.46 10.88 0.08
C GLN A 62 7.57 11.46 -1.33
N THR A 63 6.60 12.29 -1.69
CA THR A 63 6.45 12.94 -3.00
C THR A 63 6.17 14.43 -2.83
N ASP A 64 6.40 15.24 -3.86
CA ASP A 64 6.17 16.68 -3.80
C ASP A 64 4.81 17.02 -4.42
N PHE A 65 3.74 16.79 -3.68
CA PHE A 65 2.38 17.16 -4.08
C PHE A 65 2.18 18.67 -4.13
N VAL A 66 2.93 19.45 -3.35
CA VAL A 66 2.74 20.92 -3.32
C VAL A 66 3.34 21.59 -4.56
N HIS A 67 4.56 21.22 -4.95
CA HIS A 67 5.29 21.93 -6.02
C HIS A 67 5.45 21.13 -7.30
N ALA A 68 5.36 19.79 -7.26
CA ALA A 68 5.56 18.92 -8.41
C ALA A 68 4.45 17.85 -8.55
N TRP A 69 3.20 18.25 -8.34
CA TRP A 69 2.03 17.36 -8.34
C TRP A 69 1.87 16.52 -9.61
N GLU A 70 2.23 17.03 -10.79
CA GLU A 70 2.20 16.24 -12.04
C GLU A 70 3.25 15.13 -12.05
N ASP A 71 4.45 15.39 -11.52
CA ASP A 71 5.49 14.37 -11.43
C ASP A 71 5.14 13.33 -10.37
N SER A 72 4.60 13.77 -9.22
CA SER A 72 4.04 12.86 -8.20
C SER A 72 2.91 11.99 -8.78
N ARG A 73 2.02 12.56 -9.61
CA ARG A 73 0.97 11.79 -10.30
C ARG A 73 1.55 10.75 -11.25
N LYS A 74 2.54 11.12 -12.07
CA LYS A 74 3.22 10.19 -12.99
C LYS A 74 3.95 9.08 -12.24
N GLN A 75 4.60 9.40 -11.12
CA GLN A 75 5.29 8.44 -10.27
C GLN A 75 4.30 7.41 -9.69
N ILE A 76 3.16 7.87 -9.15
CA ILE A 76 2.11 6.99 -8.64
C ILE A 76 1.57 6.10 -9.77
N ASN A 77 1.24 6.68 -10.93
CA ASN A 77 0.72 5.93 -12.07
C ASN A 77 1.73 4.89 -12.57
N GLY A 78 3.02 5.25 -12.68
CA GLY A 78 4.06 4.33 -13.11
C GLY A 78 4.28 3.19 -12.13
N TRP A 79 4.16 3.45 -10.83
CA TRP A 79 4.20 2.37 -9.83
C TRP A 79 2.97 1.45 -9.94
N VAL A 80 1.78 2.00 -10.14
CA VAL A 80 0.58 1.18 -10.36
C VAL A 80 0.74 0.31 -11.60
N GLU A 81 1.14 0.92 -12.74
CA GLU A 81 1.42 0.23 -14.00
C GLU A 81 2.44 -0.90 -13.83
N GLU A 82 3.54 -0.67 -13.08
CA GLU A 82 4.54 -1.69 -12.78
C GLU A 82 3.97 -2.86 -11.94
N ARG A 83 3.02 -2.57 -11.04
CA ARG A 83 2.37 -3.58 -10.17
C ARG A 83 1.21 -4.31 -10.86
N THR A 84 0.66 -3.75 -11.94
CA THR A 84 -0.41 -4.34 -12.76
C THR A 84 0.09 -4.84 -14.12
N GLU A 85 1.40 -5.00 -14.27
CA GLU A 85 2.03 -5.55 -15.46
C GLU A 85 1.72 -4.78 -16.77
N GLY A 86 1.44 -3.47 -16.65
CA GLY A 86 1.16 -2.59 -17.78
C GLY A 86 -0.33 -2.43 -18.14
N GLU A 87 -1.23 -3.04 -17.36
CA GLU A 87 -2.70 -2.98 -17.53
C GLU A 87 -3.38 -1.91 -16.68
#